data_AF-A0A0F8Y9L6-F1
#
_entry.id   AF-A0A0F8Y9L6-F1
#
_cell.length_a   1.000
_cell.length_b   1.000
_cell.length_c   1.000
_cell.angle_alpha   90.00
_cell.angle_beta   90.00
_cell.angle_gamma   90.00
#
_symmetry.space_group_name_H-M   'P 1'
#
loop_
_entity.id
_entity.type
_entity.pdbx_description
1 polymer ?
#
loop_
_entity_poly.entity_id
_entity_poly.type
_entity_poly.pdbx_seq_one_letter_code
_entity_poly.pdbx_strand_id
1 'polypeptide(L)'
;PDLDVSLRGTISICRRVQDPLAELVKIDPKSIGVGQYQHDIPQKGLESTLTEVVESVVNRVGVDINHASPALLSYISGISKTQAQVIYDHVQKEKLKSREEISKIKS
;
A
#
# COMPACT_ATOMS: atom_id res chain seq x y z
N PRO A 1 13.59 -7.74 -11.55
CA PRO A 1 13.44 -9.19 -11.83
C PRO A 1 14.73 -9.98 -11.56
N ASP A 2 15.89 -9.34 -11.67
CA ASP A 2 17.22 -9.98 -11.59
C ASP A 2 17.78 -10.18 -10.17
N LEU A 3 16.94 -10.13 -9.14
CA LEU A 3 17.36 -10.24 -7.74
C LEU A 3 16.89 -11.56 -7.14
N ASP A 4 17.83 -12.31 -6.55
CA ASP A 4 17.56 -13.55 -5.83
C ASP A 4 16.49 -13.37 -4.75
N VAL A 5 15.72 -14.43 -4.49
CA VAL A 5 14.62 -14.43 -3.51
C VAL A 5 15.13 -14.01 -2.12
N SER A 6 16.31 -14.50 -1.74
CA SER A 6 16.94 -14.18 -0.45
C SER A 6 17.24 -12.68 -0.33
N LEU A 7 17.76 -12.09 -1.41
CA LEU A 7 18.09 -10.66 -1.45
C LEU A 7 16.83 -9.79 -1.38
N ARG A 8 15.74 -10.20 -2.04
CA ARG A 8 14.43 -9.51 -1.95
C ARG A 8 13.89 -9.51 -0.53
N GLY A 9 14.06 -10.62 0.20
CA GLY A 9 13.73 -10.71 1.62
C GLY A 9 14.51 -9.72 2.47
N THR A 10 15.84 -9.67 2.32
CA THR A 10 16.70 -8.73 3.05
C THR A 10 16.33 -7.27 2.76
N ILE A 11 16.08 -6.92 1.50
CA ILE A 11 15.67 -5.56 1.10
C ILE A 11 14.35 -5.18 1.79
N SER A 12 13.38 -6.09 1.87
CA SER A 12 12.10 -5.82 2.55
C SER A 12 12.31 -5.56 4.04
N ILE A 13 13.16 -6.32 4.72
CA ILE A 13 13.47 -6.10 6.15
C ILE A 13 14.05 -4.69 6.36
N CYS A 14 15.04 -4.30 5.57
CA CYS A 14 15.66 -2.97 5.68
C CYS A 14 14.64 -1.85 5.45
N ARG A 15 13.76 -2.00 4.45
CA ARG A 15 12.72 -1.01 4.16
C ARG A 15 11.66 -0.91 5.26
N ARG A 16 11.27 -2.03 5.89
CA ARG A 16 10.35 -2.01 7.03
C ARG A 16 10.91 -1.23 8.21
N VAL A 17 12.22 -1.26 8.44
CA VAL A 17 12.84 -0.46 9.51
C VAL A 17 12.76 1.04 9.22
N GLN A 18 12.85 1.44 7.95
CA GLN A 18 12.82 2.85 7.53
C GLN A 18 11.40 3.42 7.51
N ASP A 19 10.47 2.70 6.89
CA ASP A 19 9.05 3.05 6.80
C ASP A 19 8.22 1.76 6.85
N PRO A 20 7.79 1.35 8.06
CA PRO A 20 7.01 0.13 8.22
C PRO A 20 5.72 0.16 7.42
N LEU A 21 5.04 1.32 7.35
CA LEU A 21 3.74 1.44 6.71
C LEU A 21 3.87 1.25 5.21
N ALA A 22 4.75 2.00 4.55
CA ALA A 22 4.92 1.92 3.11
C ALA A 22 5.43 0.56 2.61
N GLU A 23 6.09 -0.22 3.47
CA GLU A 23 6.58 -1.56 3.13
C GLU A 23 5.57 -2.67 3.47
N LEU A 24 4.84 -2.59 4.59
CA LEU A 24 3.86 -3.61 4.98
C LEU A 24 2.62 -3.63 4.08
N VAL A 25 2.19 -2.48 3.54
CA VAL A 25 1.06 -2.41 2.58
C VAL A 25 1.32 -3.14 1.26
N LYS A 26 2.57 -3.51 0.97
CA LYS A 26 2.92 -4.28 -0.25
C LYS A 26 2.65 -5.77 -0.10
N ILE A 27 2.35 -6.22 1.11
CA ILE A 27 2.10 -7.61 1.46
C ILE A 27 0.60 -7.77 1.67
N ASP A 28 0.04 -8.90 1.25
CA ASP A 28 -1.34 -9.24 1.61
C ASP A 28 -1.46 -9.21 3.14
N PRO A 29 -2.41 -8.44 3.72
CA PRO A 29 -2.52 -8.30 5.17
C PRO A 29 -2.57 -9.64 5.90
N LYS A 30 -3.20 -10.69 5.34
CA LYS A 30 -3.23 -12.02 5.96
C LYS A 30 -1.88 -12.73 5.99
N SER A 31 -0.97 -12.36 5.10
CA SER A 31 0.38 -12.93 5.00
C SER A 31 1.41 -12.25 5.90
N ILE A 32 1.01 -11.22 6.66
CA ILE A 32 1.90 -10.54 7.61
C ILE A 32 2.30 -11.46 8.79
N GLY A 33 1.48 -12.46 9.12
CA GLY A 33 1.74 -13.34 10.27
C GLY A 33 1.22 -12.72 11.56
N VAL A 34 -0.08 -12.46 11.64
CA VAL A 34 -0.69 -11.65 12.72
C VAL A 34 -1.00 -12.43 14.00
N GLY A 35 -0.84 -13.76 13.97
CA GLY A 35 -1.03 -14.60 15.15
C GLY A 35 -0.88 -16.09 14.89
N GLN A 36 -0.76 -16.85 15.98
CA GLN A 36 -0.49 -18.30 15.96
C GLN A 36 -1.60 -19.11 15.28
N TYR A 37 -2.87 -18.69 15.41
CA TYR A 37 -4.04 -19.40 14.88
C TYR A 37 -4.66 -18.72 13.64
N GLN A 38 -3.87 -17.91 12.91
CA GLN A 38 -4.39 -17.17 11.75
C GLN A 38 -4.91 -18.07 10.62
N HIS A 39 -4.42 -19.31 10.56
CA HIS A 39 -4.86 -20.30 9.58
C HIS A 39 -6.12 -21.07 10.03
N ASP A 40 -6.45 -20.98 11.33
CA ASP A 40 -7.57 -21.70 11.94
C ASP A 40 -8.86 -20.85 11.99
N ILE A 41 -8.80 -19.61 11.51
CA ILE A 41 -9.93 -18.69 11.42
C ILE A 41 -10.44 -18.53 9.98
N PRO A 42 -11.72 -18.12 9.79
CA PRO A 42 -12.28 -17.86 8.47
C PRO A 42 -11.47 -16.81 7.71
N GLN A 43 -10.78 -17.24 6.64
CA GLN A 43 -9.83 -16.41 5.90
C GLN A 43 -10.45 -15.13 5.32
N LYS A 44 -11.70 -15.21 4.87
CA LYS A 44 -12.44 -14.05 4.32
C LYS A 44 -12.71 -12.99 5.39
N GLY A 45 -13.04 -13.40 6.61
CA GLY A 45 -13.28 -12.48 7.72
C GLY A 45 -11.99 -11.82 8.17
N LEU A 46 -10.92 -12.61 8.31
CA LEU A 46 -9.57 -12.11 8.61
C LEU A 46 -9.10 -11.08 7.58
N GLU A 47 -9.24 -11.38 6.29
CA GLU A 47 -8.84 -10.49 5.20
C GLU A 47 -9.59 -9.15 5.25
N SER A 48 -10.90 -9.16 5.49
CA SER A 48 -11.70 -7.94 5.64
C SER A 48 -11.22 -7.09 6.81
N THR A 49 -11.11 -7.69 8.00
CA THR A 49 -10.72 -6.95 9.21
C THR A 49 -9.31 -6.38 9.10
N LEU A 50 -8.36 -7.14 8.56
CA LEU A 50 -7.00 -6.64 8.38
C LEU A 50 -6.94 -5.54 7.31
N THR A 51 -7.72 -5.66 6.23
CA THR A 51 -7.85 -4.61 5.22
C THR A 51 -8.40 -3.33 5.83
N GLU A 52 -9.46 -3.40 6.64
CA GLU A 52 -10.05 -2.26 7.34
C GLU A 52 -9.05 -1.57 8.28
N VAL A 53 -8.24 -2.35 9.00
CA VAL A 53 -7.17 -1.80 9.87
C VAL A 53 -6.13 -1.07 9.03
N VAL A 54 -5.68 -1.65 7.91
CA VAL A 54 -4.70 -1.02 7.01
C VAL A 54 -5.26 0.28 6.44
N GLU A 55 -6.50 0.28 5.94
CA GLU A 55 -7.18 1.48 5.47
C GLU A 55 -7.25 2.54 6.57
N SER A 56 -7.66 2.18 7.79
CA SER A 56 -7.76 3.12 8.91
C SER A 56 -6.41 3.78 9.21
N VAL A 57 -5.33 3.00 9.26
CA VAL A 57 -3.98 3.52 9.53
C VAL A 57 -3.50 4.42 8.40
N VAL A 58 -3.66 4.02 7.13
CA VAL A 58 -3.23 4.81 5.97
C VAL A 58 -3.98 6.14 5.91
N ASN A 59 -5.30 6.13 6.09
CA ASN A 59 -6.11 7.35 6.06
C ASN A 59 -5.83 8.26 7.27
N ARG A 60 -5.45 7.70 8.42
CA ARG A 60 -5.07 8.47 9.61
C ARG A 60 -3.69 9.11 9.51
N VAL A 61 -2.70 8.38 9.01
CA VAL A 61 -1.32 8.89 8.85
C VAL A 61 -1.24 9.87 7.69
N GLY A 62 -2.01 9.61 6.63
CA GLY A 62 -1.93 10.36 5.38
C GLY A 62 -0.75 9.89 4.54
N VAL A 63 -0.73 10.33 3.29
CA VAL A 63 0.25 9.86 2.30
C VAL A 63 0.73 11.02 1.44
N ASP A 64 2.03 11.06 1.13
CA ASP A 64 2.55 11.93 0.10
C ASP A 64 2.32 11.32 -1.28
N ILE A 65 1.35 11.85 -2.00
CA ILE A 65 0.93 11.37 -3.33
C ILE A 65 2.06 11.40 -4.36
N ASN A 66 3.04 12.29 -4.20
CA ASN A 66 4.15 12.42 -5.16
C ASN A 66 5.21 11.33 -5.02
N HIS A 67 5.19 10.58 -3.92
CA HIS A 67 6.18 9.53 -3.61
C HIS A 67 5.53 8.19 -3.23
N ALA A 68 4.20 8.15 -3.06
CA ALA A 68 3.47 6.94 -2.71
C ALA A 68 3.52 5.88 -3.82
N SER A 69 3.58 4.62 -3.39
CA SER A 69 3.43 3.48 -4.31
C SER A 69 1.96 3.24 -4.68
N PRO A 70 1.65 2.58 -5.82
CA PRO A 70 0.28 2.23 -6.17
C PRO A 70 -0.43 1.40 -5.09
N ALA A 71 0.29 0.50 -4.43
CA ALA A 71 -0.25 -0.31 -3.33
C ALA A 71 -0.73 0.57 -2.18
N LEU A 72 0.10 1.54 -1.75
CA LEU A 72 -0.24 2.46 -0.67
C LEU A 72 -1.40 3.39 -1.05
N LEU A 73 -1.43 3.89 -2.29
CA LEU A 73 -2.54 4.71 -2.81
C LEU A 73 -3.87 3.94 -2.84
N SER A 74 -3.84 2.63 -3.07
CA SER A 74 -5.06 1.80 -3.14
C SER A 74 -5.77 1.59 -1.80
N TYR A 75 -5.13 1.93 -0.67
CA TYR A 75 -5.72 1.89 0.67
C TYR A 75 -6.27 3.27 1.11
N ILE A 76 -6.17 4.30 0.27
CA ILE A 76 -6.77 5.61 0.53
C ILE A 76 -8.27 5.54 0.26
N SER A 77 -9.08 6.08 1.16
CA SER A 77 -10.53 6.12 1.02
C SER A 77 -10.94 6.79 -0.30
N GLY A 78 -11.73 6.08 -1.11
CA GLY A 78 -12.24 6.58 -2.39
C GLY A 78 -11.28 6.42 -3.58
N ILE A 79 -10.11 5.81 -3.40
CA ILE A 79 -9.17 5.51 -4.50
C ILE A 79 -9.21 4.02 -4.82
N SER A 80 -9.68 3.67 -6.01
CA SER A 80 -9.61 2.29 -6.52
C SER A 80 -8.19 1.90 -6.94
N LYS A 81 -7.91 0.59 -7.03
CA LYS A 81 -6.62 0.08 -7.55
C LYS A 81 -6.27 0.64 -8.93
N THR A 82 -7.27 0.81 -9.80
CA THR A 82 -7.09 1.41 -11.12
C THR A 82 -6.68 2.88 -11.01
N GLN A 83 -7.40 3.66 -10.21
CA GLN A 83 -7.07 5.08 -9.98
C GLN A 83 -5.69 5.25 -9.33
N ALA A 84 -5.33 4.37 -8.39
CA ALA A 84 -4.01 4.38 -7.76
C ALA A 84 -2.88 4.23 -8.79
N GLN A 85 -3.05 3.34 -9.78
CA GLN A 85 -2.07 3.18 -10.86
C GLN A 85 -2.01 4.41 -11.77
N VAL A 86 -3.17 4.95 -12.16
CA VAL A 86 -3.24 6.15 -13.01
C VAL A 86 -2.59 7.36 -12.34
N ILE A 87 -2.85 7.57 -11.04
CA ILE A 87 -2.23 8.64 -10.24
C ILE A 87 -0.71 8.45 -10.21
N TYR A 88 -0.24 7.23 -9.93
CA TYR A 88 1.19 6.93 -9.92
C TYR A 88 1.84 7.25 -11.27
N ASP A 89 1.26 6.77 -12.38
CA ASP A 89 1.77 6.98 -13.73
C ASP A 89 1.78 8.46 -14.15
N HIS A 90 0.81 9.24 -13.68
CA HIS A 90 0.77 10.69 -13.88
C HIS A 90 1.93 11.38 -13.13
N VAL A 91 2.10 11.06 -11.85
CA VAL A 91 3.13 11.62 -10.97
C VAL A 91 4.56 11.31 -11.46
N GLN A 92 4.78 10.15 -12.09
CA GLN A 92 6.07 9.82 -12.70
C GLN A 92 6.45 10.78 -13.84
N LYS A 93 5.47 11.43 -14.49
CA LYS A 93 5.69 12.39 -15.57
C LYS A 93 5.73 13.82 -15.06
N GLU A 94 4.76 14.18 -14.21
CA GLU A 94 4.63 15.52 -13.66
C GLU A 94 4.16 15.45 -12.21
N LYS A 95 4.91 16.08 -11.30
CA LYS A 95 4.55 16.13 -9.88
C LYS A 95 3.34 17.04 -9.67
N LEU A 96 2.44 16.59 -8.79
CA LEU A 96 1.28 17.37 -8.37
C LEU A 96 1.73 18.48 -7.42
N LYS A 97 1.30 19.70 -7.71
CA LYS A 97 1.59 20.90 -6.90
C LYS A 97 0.48 21.21 -5.91
N SER A 98 -0.74 20.76 -6.20
CA SER A 98 -1.90 21.01 -5.34
C SER A 98 -2.92 19.87 -5.40
N ARG A 99 -3.78 19.76 -4.37
CA ARG A 99 -4.78 18.68 -4.29
C ARG A 99 -5.85 18.79 -5.39
N GLU A 100 -6.11 19.99 -5.88
CA GLU A 100 -7.08 20.25 -6.94
C GLU A 100 -6.65 19.58 -8.26
N GLU A 101 -5.36 19.38 -8.47
CA GLU A 101 -4.83 18.69 -9.66
C GLU A 101 -5.20 17.20 -9.69
N ILE A 102 -5.48 16.58 -8.54
CA ILE A 102 -5.93 15.18 -8.46
C ILE A 102 -7.24 15.00 -9.24
N SER A 103 -8.13 16.01 -9.20
CA SER A 103 -9.40 15.98 -9.94
C SER A 103 -9.23 16.01 -11.47
N LYS A 104 -8.06 16.46 -11.96
CA LYS A 104 -7.74 16.58 -13.39
C LYS A 104 -7.18 15.27 -13.95
N ILE A 105 -6.78 14.34 -13.08
CA ILE A 105 -6.28 13.02 -13.47
C ILE A 105 -7.49 12.20 -13.92
N LYS A 106 -7.66 12.07 -15.24
CA LYS A 106 -8.74 11.28 -15.83
C LYS A 106 -8.53 9.79 -15.56
N SER A 107 -9.59 9.11 -15.13
CA SER A 107 -9.65 7.64 -15.00
C SER A 107 -9.61 6.94 -16.34
#